data_AF-A0A2S4MIF1-F1
#
_entry.id   AF-A0A2S4MIF1-F1
#
_cell.length_a   1.000
_cell.length_b   1.000
_cell.length_c   1.000
_cell.angle_alpha   90.00
_cell.angle_beta   90.00
_cell.angle_gamma   90.00
#
_symmetry.space_group_name_H-M   'P 1'
#
loop_
_entity.id
_entity.type
_entity.pdbx_description
1 polymer ?
#
loop_
_entity_poly.entity_id
_entity_poly.type
_entity_poly.pdbx_seq_one_letter_code
_entity_poly.pdbx_strand_id
1 'polypeptide(L)'
;MGSQQKIEKTKEALEIERAEIETLRGAIEQLCWRPPQRVLAGSYQTAVAWKELAIGALRLAKSKAPTLAKLRNARDAMVRAQTE
;
A
#
# COMPACT_ATOMS: atom_id res chain seq x y z
N MET A 1 19.41 -30.53 17.95
CA MET A 1 18.22 -30.44 17.07
C MET A 1 17.49 -29.08 17.12
N GLY A 2 17.88 -28.09 17.94
CA GLY A 2 17.12 -26.83 18.09
C GLY A 2 17.44 -25.69 17.10
N SER A 3 18.52 -25.78 16.32
CA SER A 3 18.96 -24.71 15.41
C SER A 3 18.22 -24.72 14.07
N GLN A 4 17.89 -25.89 13.51
CA GLN A 4 17.16 -26.00 12.23
C GLN A 4 15.71 -25.48 12.35
N GLN A 5 14.98 -25.82 13.41
CA GLN A 5 13.61 -25.34 13.65
C GLN A 5 13.52 -23.81 13.82
N LYS A 6 14.52 -23.17 14.43
CA LYS A 6 14.53 -21.70 14.57
C LYS A 6 14.77 -21.01 13.21
N ILE A 7 15.59 -21.58 12.35
CA ILE A 7 15.88 -21.05 11.01
C ILE A 7 14.64 -21.20 10.10
N GLU A 8 13.93 -22.32 10.16
CA GLU A 8 12.69 -22.54 9.41
C GLU A 8 11.59 -21.54 9.79
N LYS A 9 11.32 -21.35 11.09
CA LYS A 9 10.35 -20.34 11.57
C LYS A 9 10.70 -18.92 11.12
N THR A 10 11.99 -18.62 10.97
CA THR A 10 12.45 -17.30 10.50
C THR A 10 12.24 -17.15 8.99
N LYS A 11 12.39 -18.22 8.21
CA LYS A 11 12.12 -18.21 6.76
C LYS A 11 10.63 -18.05 6.47
N GLU A 12 9.78 -18.81 7.17
CA GLU A 12 8.32 -18.68 7.03
C GLU A 12 7.84 -17.26 7.36
N ALA A 13 8.35 -16.66 8.44
CA ALA A 13 8.01 -15.28 8.80
C ALA A 13 8.38 -14.27 7.70
N LEU A 14 9.55 -14.43 7.07
CA LEU A 14 9.99 -13.59 5.96
C LEU A 14 9.15 -13.80 4.69
N GLU A 15 8.71 -15.02 4.42
CA GLU A 15 7.82 -15.32 3.29
C GLU A 15 6.42 -14.72 3.49
N ILE A 16 5.87 -14.83 4.70
CA ILE A 16 4.60 -14.20 5.07
C ILE A 16 4.69 -12.67 4.91
N GLU A 17 5.75 -12.06 5.42
CA GLU A 17 5.96 -10.62 5.30
C GLU A 17 6.08 -10.18 3.83
N ARG A 18 6.81 -10.94 3.00
CA ARG A 18 6.89 -10.67 1.55
C ARG A 18 5.53 -10.78 0.86
N ALA A 19 4.76 -11.82 1.17
CA ALA A 19 3.42 -12.00 0.61
C ALA A 19 2.48 -10.86 1.01
N GLU A 20 2.58 -10.39 2.26
CA GLU A 20 1.79 -9.24 2.72
C GLU A 20 2.22 -7.95 2.00
N ILE A 21 3.53 -7.73 1.80
CA ILE A 21 4.04 -6.60 1.03
C ILE A 21 3.46 -6.59 -0.39
N GLU A 22 3.50 -7.73 -1.11
CA GLU A 22 2.94 -7.82 -2.46
C GLU A 22 1.42 -7.61 -2.49
N THR A 23 0.71 -8.14 -1.50
CA THR A 23 -0.73 -7.92 -1.35
C THR A 23 -1.05 -6.44 -1.16
N LEU A 24 -0.31 -5.75 -0.30
CA LEU A 24 -0.48 -4.32 -0.07
C LEU A 24 -0.10 -3.48 -1.29
N ARG A 25 0.95 -3.86 -2.04
CA ARG A 25 1.32 -3.22 -3.31
C ARG A 25 0.17 -3.29 -4.30
N GLY A 26 -0.37 -4.49 -4.53
CA GLY A 26 -1.50 -4.67 -5.45
C GLY A 26 -2.74 -3.88 -5.03
N ALA A 27 -3.06 -3.85 -3.73
CA ALA A 27 -4.18 -3.07 -3.20
C ALA A 27 -3.99 -1.56 -3.40
N ILE A 28 -2.78 -1.03 -3.14
CA ILE A 28 -2.46 0.39 -3.37
C ILE A 28 -2.60 0.72 -4.85
N GLU A 29 -2.05 -0.11 -5.74
CA GLU A 29 -2.18 0.12 -7.18
C GLU A 29 -3.64 0.20 -7.61
N GLN A 30 -4.48 -0.74 -7.19
CA GLN A 30 -5.92 -0.72 -7.50
C GLN A 30 -6.62 0.54 -6.99
N LEU A 31 -6.26 1.04 -5.80
CA LEU A 31 -6.80 2.28 -5.25
C LEU A 31 -6.33 3.50 -6.06
N CYS A 32 -5.07 3.55 -6.48
CA CYS A 32 -4.55 4.65 -7.30
C CYS A 32 -5.21 4.71 -8.69
N TRP A 33 -5.71 3.58 -9.23
CA TRP A 33 -6.44 3.55 -10.49
C TRP A 33 -7.92 3.97 -10.38
N ARG A 34 -8.43 4.18 -9.16
CA ARG A 34 -9.84 4.51 -8.91
C ARG A 34 -9.93 5.90 -8.27
N PRO A 35 -10.24 6.95 -9.04
CA PRO A 35 -10.52 8.25 -8.47
C PRO A 35 -11.76 8.21 -7.55
N PRO A 36 -11.82 9.02 -6.48
CA PRO A 36 -13.03 9.18 -5.68
C PRO A 36 -14.11 9.92 -6.45
N GLN A 37 -15.37 9.68 -6.09
CA GLN A 37 -16.53 10.25 -6.79
C GLN A 37 -16.50 11.78 -6.82
N ARG A 38 -15.97 12.43 -5.76
CA ARG A 38 -15.83 13.89 -5.70
C ARG A 38 -14.86 14.46 -6.74
N VAL A 39 -13.83 13.69 -7.08
CA VAL A 39 -12.89 14.04 -8.16
C VAL A 39 -13.60 13.92 -9.51
N LEU A 40 -14.39 12.86 -9.69
CA LEU A 40 -15.22 12.67 -10.89
C LEU A 40 -16.33 13.74 -11.01
N ALA A 41 -16.83 14.25 -9.88
CA ALA A 41 -17.81 15.33 -9.81
C ALA A 41 -17.21 16.73 -10.05
N GLY A 42 -15.90 16.84 -10.29
CA GLY A 42 -15.25 18.09 -10.70
C GLY A 42 -14.69 18.94 -9.57
N SER A 43 -14.54 18.43 -8.34
CA SER A 43 -13.87 19.15 -7.26
C SER A 43 -12.36 19.26 -7.53
N TYR A 44 -11.89 20.43 -7.96
CA TYR A 44 -10.48 20.66 -8.29
C TYR A 44 -9.54 20.44 -7.10
N GLN A 45 -9.86 21.00 -5.93
CA GLN A 45 -9.03 20.87 -4.74
C GLN A 45 -8.89 19.40 -4.31
N THR A 46 -9.99 18.64 -4.35
CA THR A 46 -9.97 17.20 -4.06
C THR A 46 -9.17 16.44 -5.12
N ALA A 47 -9.27 16.83 -6.41
CA ALA A 47 -8.52 16.19 -7.50
C ALA A 47 -7.01 16.37 -7.35
N VAL A 48 -6.56 17.57 -6.97
CA VAL A 48 -5.14 17.84 -6.70
C VAL A 48 -4.66 17.02 -5.50
N ALA A 49 -5.36 17.09 -4.37
CA ALA A 49 -5.00 16.36 -3.16
C ALA A 49 -4.97 14.84 -3.38
N TRP A 50 -5.97 14.27 -4.05
CA TRP A 50 -6.01 12.85 -4.39
C TRP A 50 -4.86 12.46 -5.31
N LYS A 51 -4.55 13.26 -6.33
CA LYS A 51 -3.45 12.97 -7.26
C LYS A 51 -2.10 12.94 -6.56
N GLU A 52 -1.82 13.92 -5.69
CA GLU A 52 -0.58 13.96 -4.92
C GLU A 52 -0.45 12.74 -4.01
N LEU A 53 -1.52 12.39 -3.31
CA LEU A 53 -1.59 11.20 -2.46
C LEU A 53 -1.36 9.90 -3.27
N ALA A 54 -2.05 9.74 -4.40
CA ALA A 54 -1.97 8.57 -5.26
C ALA A 54 -0.56 8.38 -5.84
N ILE A 55 0.10 9.46 -6.26
CA ILE A 55 1.49 9.40 -6.74
C ILE A 55 2.43 8.97 -5.60
N GLY A 56 2.28 9.53 -4.41
CA GLY A 56 3.08 9.16 -3.24
C GLY A 56 2.92 7.69 -2.86
N ALA A 57 1.69 7.21 -2.79
CA ALA A 57 1.36 5.82 -2.48
C ALA A 57 1.92 4.86 -3.56
N LEU A 58 1.76 5.18 -4.84
CA LEU A 58 2.26 4.37 -5.94
C LEU A 58 3.79 4.29 -5.96
N ARG A 59 4.48 5.42 -5.69
CA ARG A 59 5.94 5.45 -5.59
C ARG A 59 6.44 4.58 -4.44
N LEU A 60 5.74 4.60 -3.30
CA LEU A 60 6.07 3.74 -2.17
C LEU A 60 5.86 2.27 -2.52
N ALA A 61 4.73 1.92 -3.14
CA ALA A 61 4.43 0.56 -3.58
C ALA A 61 5.53 0.02 -4.52
N LYS A 62 5.99 0.84 -5.47
CA LYS A 62 7.06 0.47 -6.42
C LYS A 62 8.48 0.60 -5.88
N SER A 63 8.67 1.03 -4.64
CA SER A 63 10.00 1.18 -4.05
C SER A 63 10.66 -0.19 -3.81
N LYS A 64 11.99 -0.24 -3.78
CA LYS A 64 12.76 -1.50 -3.69
C LYS A 64 12.52 -2.28 -2.40
N ALA A 65 12.34 -1.58 -1.27
CA ALA A 65 12.20 -2.19 0.06
C ALA A 65 11.30 -1.32 0.96
N PRO A 66 9.97 -1.26 0.70
CA PRO A 66 9.05 -0.59 1.58
C PRO A 66 8.89 -1.37 2.89
N THR A 67 8.69 -0.66 4.00
CA THR A 67 8.30 -1.32 5.25
C THR A 67 6.79 -1.58 5.24
N LEU A 68 6.36 -2.68 5.87
CA LEU A 68 4.93 -3.00 6.01
C LEU A 68 4.12 -1.84 6.61
N ALA A 69 4.64 -1.20 7.66
CA ALA A 69 3.98 -0.06 8.29
C ALA A 69 3.72 1.10 7.31
N LYS A 70 4.68 1.42 6.43
CA LYS A 70 4.50 2.47 5.44
C LYS A 70 3.45 2.08 4.40
N LEU A 71 3.44 0.82 3.94
CA LEU A 71 2.44 0.34 2.98
C LEU A 71 1.03 0.34 3.58
N ARG A 72 0.86 -0.14 4.81
CA ARG A 72 -0.43 -0.10 5.53
C ARG A 72 -0.94 1.34 5.66
N ASN A 73 -0.08 2.26 6.09
CA ASN A 73 -0.43 3.67 6.21
C ASN A 73 -0.84 4.30 4.86
N ALA A 74 -0.10 3.99 3.79
CA ALA A 74 -0.41 4.48 2.45
C ALA A 74 -1.75 3.93 1.93
N ARG A 75 -1.99 2.63 2.12
CA ARG A 75 -3.26 1.98 1.78
C ARG A 75 -4.42 2.59 2.55
N ASP A 76 -4.28 2.80 3.86
CA ASP A 76 -5.35 3.39 4.68
C ASP A 76 -5.64 4.84 4.31
N ALA A 77 -4.61 5.62 3.96
CA ALA A 77 -4.79 6.98 3.46
C ALA A 77 -5.56 6.99 2.13
N MET A 78 -5.22 6.09 1.20
CA MET A 78 -5.94 5.95 -0.07
C MET A 78 -7.40 5.50 0.13
N VAL A 79 -7.66 4.58 1.07
CA VAL A 79 -9.02 4.15 1.40
C VAL A 79 -9.84 5.32 1.97
N ARG A 80 -9.27 6.12 2.90
CA ARG A 80 -9.96 7.30 3.43
C ARG A 80 -10.29 8.32 2.34
N ALA A 81 -9.33 8.60 1.46
CA ALA A 81 -9.53 9.50 0.33
C ALA A 81 -10.60 8.99 -0.67
N GLN A 82 -10.91 7.69 -0.67
CA GLN A 82 -11.99 7.12 -1.49
C GLN A 82 -13.37 7.34 -0.88
N THR A 83 -13.46 7.34 0.45
CA THR A 83 -14.73 7.44 1.20
C THR A 83 -15.14 8.87 1.53
N GLU A 84 -14.18 9.79 1.57
CA GLU A 84 -14.44 11.22 1.81
C GLU A 84 -15.12 11.85 0.60
#